data_AF-A0A3C1IXE0-F1
#
_entry.id   AF-A0A3C1IXE0-F1
#
_cell.length_a   1.000
_cell.length_b   1.000
_cell.length_c   1.000
_cell.angle_alpha   90.00
_cell.angle_beta   90.00
_cell.angle_gamma   90.00
#
_symmetry.space_group_name_H-M   'P 1'
#
loop_
_entity.id
_entity.type
_entity.pdbx_description
1 polymer ?
#
loop_
_entity_poly.entity_id
_entity_poly.type
_entity_poly.pdbx_seq_one_letter_code
_entity_poly.pdbx_strand_id
1 'polypeptide(L)'
;MKILQTNIWQGRLVKNFIDLVKEVNPDIITLQEVCSCKETEFQTLNLSSFEDIKAEFPNYNEVLAPTYSFRTMDAEIMFENVILSKYPILNSKVVFTNGEFKKDFNTKYDDYNIRNFVHATIDINGSKLNVITHHGHHVEGTKEGNAETLRQMIVLRDYN
;
A
#
# COMPACT_ATOMS: atom_id res chain seq x y z
N MET A 1 20.32 2.35 -7.58
CA MET A 1 18.89 2.45 -7.23
C MET A 1 18.51 1.19 -6.46
N LYS A 2 17.88 1.35 -5.30
CA LYS A 2 17.37 0.25 -4.47
C LYS A 2 15.86 0.36 -4.34
N ILE A 3 15.16 -0.74 -4.59
CA ILE A 3 13.72 -0.84 -4.40
C ILE A 3 13.47 -1.84 -3.28
N LEU A 4 12.68 -1.46 -2.29
CA LEU A 4 12.23 -2.34 -1.22
C LEU A 4 10.72 -2.56 -1.36
N GLN A 5 10.28 -3.81 -1.38
CA GLN A 5 8.87 -4.17 -1.40
C GLN A 5 8.53 -5.05 -0.21
N THR A 6 7.52 -4.65 0.57
CA THR A 6 7.13 -5.37 1.79
C THR A 6 5.65 -5.24 2.09
N ASN A 7 4.99 -6.35 2.45
CA ASN A 7 3.71 -6.33 3.14
C ASN A 7 3.99 -6.19 4.65
N ILE A 8 3.42 -5.18 5.31
CA ILE A 8 3.70 -4.87 6.73
C ILE A 8 2.64 -5.40 7.70
N TRP A 9 1.74 -6.26 7.21
CA TRP A 9 0.74 -7.00 7.96
C TRP A 9 -0.11 -6.12 8.88
N GLN A 10 -0.91 -5.25 8.27
CA GLN A 10 -1.76 -4.27 8.97
C GLN A 10 -0.95 -3.40 9.95
N GLY A 11 0.25 -3.00 9.56
CA GLY A 11 1.16 -2.19 10.39
C GLY A 11 1.85 -2.93 11.55
N ARG A 12 1.57 -4.23 11.78
CA ARG A 12 2.16 -4.99 12.90
C ARG A 12 3.69 -5.08 12.83
N LEU A 13 4.25 -4.98 11.63
CA LEU A 13 5.70 -5.04 11.38
C LEU A 13 6.35 -3.66 11.26
N VAL A 14 5.65 -2.56 11.58
CA VAL A 14 6.11 -1.19 11.29
C VAL A 14 7.47 -0.87 11.89
N LYS A 15 7.76 -1.28 13.13
CA LYS A 15 9.05 -1.03 13.80
C LYS A 15 10.20 -1.73 13.10
N ASN A 16 10.05 -3.04 12.84
CA ASN A 16 11.05 -3.82 12.12
C ASN A 16 11.25 -3.31 10.69
N PHE A 17 10.17 -2.86 10.05
CA PHE A 17 10.24 -2.27 8.73
C PHE A 17 11.03 -0.94 8.74
N ILE A 18 10.80 -0.06 9.72
CA ILE A 18 11.56 1.18 9.90
C ILE A 18 13.06 0.88 10.08
N ASP A 19 13.40 -0.09 10.92
CA ASP A 19 14.80 -0.49 11.13
C ASP A 19 15.43 -0.99 9.82
N LEU A 20 14.70 -1.80 9.05
CA LEU A 20 15.14 -2.27 7.74
C LEU A 20 15.34 -1.12 6.75
N VAL A 21 14.46 -0.11 6.74
CA VAL A 21 14.62 1.07 5.86
C VAL A 21 15.85 1.88 6.28
N LYS A 22 16.14 2.01 7.58
CA LYS A 22 17.36 2.69 8.07
C LYS A 22 18.62 1.95 7.64
N GLU A 23 18.62 0.63 7.71
CA GLU A 23 19.75 -0.21 7.29
C GLU A 23 19.93 -0.21 5.76
N VAL A 24 18.87 -0.54 5.03
CA VAL A 24 18.92 -0.71 3.57
C VAL A 24 19.00 0.62 2.87
N ASN A 25 18.42 1.69 3.42
CA ASN A 25 18.32 3.01 2.81
C ASN A 25 17.84 2.97 1.34
N PRO A 26 16.65 2.40 1.04
CA PRO A 26 16.12 2.24 -0.32
C PRO A 26 15.85 3.59 -0.99
N ASP A 27 15.75 3.63 -2.31
CA ASP A 27 15.38 4.86 -3.03
C ASP A 27 13.87 4.93 -3.29
N ILE A 28 13.25 3.76 -3.46
CA ILE A 28 11.82 3.57 -3.63
C ILE A 28 11.36 2.45 -2.69
N ILE A 29 10.22 2.64 -2.05
CA ILE A 29 9.57 1.67 -1.19
C ILE A 29 8.17 1.42 -1.73
N THR A 30 7.75 0.16 -1.74
CA THR A 30 6.38 -0.24 -2.05
C THR A 30 5.84 -1.08 -0.90
N LEU A 31 4.65 -0.74 -0.40
CA LEU A 31 4.06 -1.38 0.76
C LEU A 31 2.65 -1.88 0.47
N GLN A 32 2.31 -2.98 1.14
CA GLN A 32 0.96 -3.52 1.21
C GLN A 32 0.52 -3.66 2.67
N GLU A 33 -0.79 -3.65 2.89
CA GLU A 33 -1.41 -3.73 4.21
C GLU A 33 -0.96 -2.62 5.17
N VAL A 34 -0.86 -1.41 4.65
CA VAL A 34 -0.61 -0.22 5.45
C VAL A 34 -1.93 0.28 6.00
N CYS A 35 -1.94 0.68 7.27
CA CYS A 35 -3.03 1.44 7.88
C CYS A 35 -2.62 2.91 7.97
N SER A 36 -3.50 3.83 7.56
CA SER A 36 -3.36 5.26 7.84
C SER A 36 -4.56 5.77 8.64
N CYS A 37 -4.28 6.67 9.57
CA CYS A 37 -5.27 7.31 10.42
C CYS A 37 -4.86 8.75 10.68
N LYS A 38 -5.62 9.69 10.13
CA LYS A 38 -5.34 11.12 10.26
C LYS A 38 -5.55 11.64 11.70
N GLU A 39 -6.27 10.89 12.52
CA GLU A 39 -6.47 11.25 13.92
C GLU A 39 -5.31 10.73 14.76
N THR A 40 -4.53 11.67 15.28
CA THR A 40 -3.23 11.41 15.94
C THR A 40 -3.36 10.68 17.28
N GLU A 41 -4.55 10.65 17.88
CA GLU A 41 -4.77 10.02 19.18
C GLU A 41 -4.80 8.47 19.12
N PHE A 42 -4.85 7.89 17.90
CA PHE A 42 -4.95 6.44 17.66
C PHE A 42 -3.63 5.69 17.46
N GLN A 43 -2.48 6.36 17.64
CA GLN A 43 -1.15 5.78 17.45
C GLN A 43 -0.89 4.53 18.32
N THR A 44 -1.59 4.39 19.46
CA THR A 44 -1.39 3.26 20.38
C THR A 44 -1.91 1.91 19.85
N LEU A 45 -2.75 1.91 18.79
CA LEU A 45 -3.36 0.68 18.24
C LEU A 45 -2.64 0.12 17.00
N ASN A 46 -1.49 0.70 16.60
CA ASN A 46 -0.81 0.40 15.33
C ASN A 46 -1.71 0.58 14.09
N LEU A 47 -2.71 1.46 14.17
CA LEU A 47 -3.63 1.76 13.06
C LEU A 47 -3.21 3.00 12.25
N SER A 48 -2.04 3.55 12.54
CA SER A 48 -1.42 4.73 11.91
C SER A 48 -0.02 4.42 11.36
N SER A 49 0.18 3.20 10.87
CA SER A 49 1.49 2.73 10.40
C SER A 49 2.09 3.59 9.28
N PHE A 50 1.25 4.20 8.43
CA PHE A 50 1.71 5.15 7.42
C PHE A 50 2.33 6.39 8.09
N GLU A 51 1.63 6.97 9.06
CA GLU A 51 2.10 8.15 9.79
C GLU A 51 3.41 7.86 10.54
N ASP A 52 3.53 6.69 11.17
CA ASP A 52 4.75 6.26 11.86
C ASP A 52 5.93 6.17 10.89
N ILE A 53 5.74 5.56 9.71
CA ILE A 53 6.78 5.46 8.67
C ILE A 53 7.13 6.85 8.14
N LYS A 54 6.12 7.69 7.86
CA LYS A 54 6.31 9.02 7.28
C LYS A 54 7.01 9.97 8.24
N ALA A 55 6.78 9.84 9.55
CA ALA A 55 7.48 10.61 10.58
C ALA A 55 8.99 10.33 10.59
N GLU A 56 9.40 9.06 10.38
CA GLU A 56 10.81 8.66 10.32
C GLU A 56 11.47 9.03 8.99
N PHE A 57 10.69 9.09 7.89
CA PHE A 57 11.19 9.34 6.55
C PHE A 57 10.43 10.49 5.83
N PRO A 58 10.44 11.72 6.40
CA PRO A 58 9.61 12.82 5.90
C PRO A 58 9.96 13.26 4.47
N ASN A 59 11.21 12.99 4.04
CA ASN A 59 11.74 13.39 2.74
C ASN A 59 11.29 12.49 1.58
N TYR A 60 10.63 11.36 1.83
CA TYR A 60 10.10 10.53 0.75
C TYR A 60 8.77 11.10 0.28
N ASN A 61 8.59 11.33 -1.01
CA ASN A 61 7.29 11.59 -1.63
C ASN A 61 6.41 10.34 -1.55
N GLU A 62 5.09 10.52 -1.46
CA GLU A 62 4.14 9.41 -1.24
C GLU A 62 3.05 9.30 -2.31
N VAL A 63 2.58 8.07 -2.52
CA VAL A 63 1.28 7.77 -3.12
C VAL A 63 0.54 6.78 -2.23
N LEU A 64 -0.71 7.12 -1.93
CA LEU A 64 -1.64 6.35 -1.12
C LEU A 64 -2.72 5.72 -2.02
N ALA A 65 -3.01 4.44 -1.82
CA ALA A 65 -3.93 3.69 -2.66
C ALA A 65 -4.86 2.81 -1.81
N PRO A 66 -5.87 3.41 -1.17
CA PRO A 66 -6.76 2.68 -0.27
C PRO A 66 -7.65 1.70 -1.01
N THR A 67 -7.81 0.51 -0.44
CA THR A 67 -8.78 -0.50 -0.88
C THR A 67 -10.09 -0.38 -0.10
N TYR A 68 -10.01 -0.09 1.19
CA TYR A 68 -11.19 0.11 2.02
C TYR A 68 -10.87 0.94 3.25
N SER A 69 -11.91 1.44 3.93
CA SER A 69 -11.79 2.05 5.25
C SER A 69 -12.67 1.33 6.26
N PHE A 70 -12.31 1.45 7.54
CA PHE A 70 -13.13 0.99 8.66
C PHE A 70 -13.01 1.99 9.81
N ARG A 71 -13.96 1.94 10.75
CA ARG A 71 -13.96 2.84 11.91
C ARG A 71 -13.52 2.12 13.17
N THR A 72 -12.70 2.80 13.95
CA THR A 72 -12.41 2.43 15.35
C THR A 72 -12.78 3.63 16.19
N MET A 73 -13.85 3.50 16.99
CA MET A 73 -14.49 4.64 17.67
C MET A 73 -14.89 5.75 16.69
N ASP A 74 -14.39 6.96 16.85
CA ASP A 74 -14.61 8.13 16.01
C ASP A 74 -13.61 8.26 14.84
N ALA A 75 -12.48 7.55 14.90
CA ALA A 75 -11.48 7.57 13.84
C ALA A 75 -11.85 6.68 12.63
N GLU A 76 -11.54 7.17 11.44
CA GLU A 76 -11.58 6.41 10.19
C GLU A 76 -10.16 5.98 9.80
N ILE A 77 -9.99 4.67 9.62
CA ILE A 77 -8.73 4.03 9.26
C ILE A 77 -8.81 3.59 7.81
N MET A 78 -7.82 3.97 7.01
CA MET A 78 -7.68 3.52 5.63
C MET A 78 -6.76 2.31 5.58
N PHE A 79 -7.13 1.29 4.82
CA PHE A 79 -6.29 0.15 4.52
C PHE A 79 -5.83 0.21 3.08
N GLU A 80 -4.51 0.21 2.86
CA GLU A 80 -3.96 0.69 1.60
C GLU A 80 -2.63 0.07 1.16
N ASN A 81 -2.39 0.19 -0.14
CA ASN A 81 -1.06 0.07 -0.74
C ASN A 81 -0.39 1.44 -0.77
N VAL A 82 0.94 1.47 -0.63
CA VAL A 82 1.71 2.72 -0.59
C VAL A 82 2.93 2.64 -1.49
N ILE A 83 3.25 3.75 -2.17
CA ILE A 83 4.56 4.00 -2.78
C ILE A 83 5.21 5.15 -2.04
N LEU A 84 6.47 4.99 -1.62
CA LEU A 84 7.32 6.07 -1.12
C LEU A 84 8.55 6.22 -2.03
N SER A 85 8.99 7.44 -2.32
CA SER A 85 10.17 7.69 -3.15
C SER A 85 10.98 8.90 -2.70
N LYS A 86 12.31 8.75 -2.67
CA LYS A 86 13.21 9.91 -2.50
C LYS A 86 13.17 10.89 -3.68
N TYR A 87 12.63 10.46 -4.82
CA TYR A 87 12.54 11.23 -6.04
C TYR A 87 11.12 11.78 -6.25
N PRO A 88 10.95 12.89 -6.98
CA PRO A 88 9.63 13.47 -7.24
C PRO A 88 8.68 12.49 -7.96
N ILE A 89 7.46 12.38 -7.47
CA ILE A 89 6.37 11.69 -8.15
C ILE A 89 5.67 12.69 -9.07
N LEU A 90 5.68 12.42 -10.37
CA LEU A 90 5.11 13.30 -11.39
C LEU A 90 3.61 13.10 -11.56
N ASN A 91 3.16 11.85 -11.51
CA ASN A 91 1.75 11.47 -11.56
C ASN A 91 1.55 10.11 -10.92
N SER A 92 0.31 9.82 -10.55
CA SER A 92 -0.08 8.50 -10.09
C SER A 92 -1.52 8.15 -10.46
N LYS A 93 -1.81 6.84 -10.50
CA LYS A 93 -3.15 6.30 -10.80
C LYS A 93 -3.38 5.03 -9.98
N VAL A 94 -4.50 5.00 -9.26
CA VAL A 94 -5.00 3.79 -8.60
C VAL A 94 -5.96 3.08 -9.53
N VAL A 95 -5.79 1.76 -9.68
CA VAL A 95 -6.65 0.92 -10.52
C VAL A 95 -7.07 -0.30 -9.71
N PHE A 96 -8.37 -0.50 -9.57
CA PHE A 96 -8.91 -1.69 -8.91
C PHE A 96 -8.87 -2.88 -9.85
N THR A 97 -8.25 -3.97 -9.40
CA THR A 97 -8.26 -5.26 -10.10
C THR A 97 -9.46 -6.10 -9.67
N ASN A 98 -9.98 -5.88 -8.45
CA ASN A 98 -11.20 -6.50 -7.97
C ASN A 98 -11.95 -5.58 -7.00
N GLY A 99 -13.26 -5.46 -7.20
CA GLY A 99 -14.12 -4.55 -6.46
C GLY A 99 -13.79 -3.09 -6.74
N GLU A 100 -14.14 -2.25 -5.77
CA GLU A 100 -13.88 -0.81 -5.74
C GLU A 100 -13.63 -0.39 -4.29
N PHE A 101 -13.25 0.88 -4.07
CA PHE A 101 -13.03 1.37 -2.71
C PHE A 101 -14.29 1.20 -1.87
N LYS A 102 -14.15 0.54 -0.72
CA LYS A 102 -15.27 0.31 0.21
C LYS A 102 -15.10 1.12 1.49
N LYS A 103 -16.02 2.05 1.73
CA LYS A 103 -16.14 2.72 3.02
C LYS A 103 -16.85 1.81 4.04
N ASP A 104 -16.46 1.92 5.30
CA ASP A 104 -17.07 1.21 6.44
C ASP A 104 -17.10 -0.33 6.25
N PHE A 105 -15.95 -0.87 5.82
CA PHE A 105 -15.75 -2.30 5.58
C PHE A 105 -16.05 -3.14 6.80
N ASN A 106 -16.84 -4.20 6.59
CA ASN A 106 -17.27 -5.12 7.62
C ASN A 106 -16.83 -6.55 7.29
N THR A 107 -15.88 -7.07 8.05
CA THR A 107 -15.30 -8.42 7.86
C THR A 107 -16.32 -9.57 7.92
N LYS A 108 -17.52 -9.34 8.47
CA LYS A 108 -18.60 -10.35 8.50
C LYS A 108 -19.37 -10.44 7.19
N TYR A 109 -19.46 -9.34 6.45
CA TYR A 109 -20.36 -9.22 5.30
C TYR A 109 -19.64 -8.90 3.98
N ASP A 110 -18.48 -8.26 4.05
CA ASP A 110 -17.70 -7.84 2.90
C ASP A 110 -16.54 -8.82 2.62
N ASP A 111 -16.23 -9.00 1.35
CA ASP A 111 -15.06 -9.76 0.91
C ASP A 111 -13.80 -8.90 1.04
N TYR A 112 -12.84 -9.35 1.84
CA TYR A 112 -11.56 -8.65 2.04
C TYR A 112 -10.67 -8.66 0.79
N ASN A 113 -11.02 -9.42 -0.25
CA ASN A 113 -10.32 -9.43 -1.55
C ASN A 113 -10.63 -8.23 -2.45
N ILE A 114 -11.01 -7.07 -1.91
CA ILE A 114 -10.91 -5.81 -2.64
C ILE A 114 -9.42 -5.56 -2.92
N ARG A 115 -9.06 -5.47 -4.22
CA ARG A 115 -7.66 -5.33 -4.67
C ARG A 115 -7.52 -4.19 -5.64
N ASN A 116 -6.44 -3.44 -5.45
CA ASN A 116 -5.98 -2.44 -6.39
C ASN A 116 -4.48 -2.63 -6.65
N PHE A 117 -3.99 -1.98 -7.69
CA PHE A 117 -2.62 -1.58 -7.81
C PHE A 117 -2.55 -0.06 -7.92
N VAL A 118 -1.39 0.50 -7.60
CA VAL A 118 -1.11 1.90 -7.85
C VAL A 118 0.12 2.01 -8.71
N HIS A 119 -0.01 2.81 -9.76
CA HIS A 119 1.06 3.20 -10.66
C HIS A 119 1.50 4.62 -10.30
N ALA A 120 2.80 4.84 -10.15
CA ALA A 120 3.42 6.15 -10.03
C ALA A 120 4.51 6.33 -11.09
N THR A 121 4.50 7.45 -11.81
CA THR A 121 5.64 7.86 -12.63
C THR A 121 6.56 8.76 -11.79
N ILE A 122 7.80 8.34 -11.63
CA ILE A 122 8.83 8.99 -10.81
C ILE A 122 9.89 9.65 -11.70
N ASP A 123 10.30 10.87 -11.38
CA ASP A 123 11.40 11.57 -12.07
C ASP A 123 12.75 11.27 -11.42
N ILE A 124 13.59 10.53 -12.11
CA ILE A 124 14.93 10.18 -11.66
C ILE A 124 15.92 10.92 -12.55
N ASN A 125 16.32 12.11 -12.09
CA ASN A 125 17.31 12.97 -12.76
C ASN A 125 16.93 13.29 -14.23
N GLY A 126 15.66 13.58 -14.50
CA GLY A 126 15.13 13.89 -15.83
C GLY A 126 14.65 12.67 -16.62
N SER A 127 14.79 11.46 -16.07
CA SER A 127 14.28 10.22 -16.68
C SER A 127 13.04 9.72 -15.95
N LYS A 128 12.02 9.28 -16.70
CA LYS A 128 10.79 8.74 -16.12
C LYS A 128 10.93 7.26 -15.79
N LEU A 129 10.65 6.88 -14.55
CA LEU A 129 10.51 5.50 -14.11
C LEU A 129 9.05 5.24 -13.70
N ASN A 130 8.44 4.18 -14.22
CA ASN A 130 7.12 3.73 -13.79
C ASN A 130 7.26 2.69 -12.68
N VAL A 131 6.62 2.93 -11.54
CA VAL A 131 6.60 2.03 -10.39
C VAL A 131 5.16 1.59 -10.15
N ILE A 132 4.95 0.29 -10.07
CA ILE A 132 3.66 -0.31 -9.75
C ILE A 132 3.80 -1.16 -8.50
N THR A 133 2.89 -0.99 -7.55
CA THR A 133 2.71 -1.90 -6.41
C THR A 133 1.32 -2.49 -6.44
N HIS A 134 1.22 -3.78 -6.14
CA HIS A 134 -0.02 -4.54 -6.16
C HIS A 134 -0.03 -5.53 -4.99
N HIS A 135 -1.21 -5.71 -4.38
CA HIS A 135 -1.47 -6.82 -3.47
C HIS A 135 -2.38 -7.81 -4.19
N GLY A 136 -1.90 -9.03 -4.43
CA GLY A 136 -2.65 -10.03 -5.20
C GLY A 136 -3.91 -10.53 -4.50
N HIS A 137 -4.80 -11.18 -5.26
CA HIS A 137 -5.92 -11.92 -4.69
C HIS A 137 -5.40 -13.02 -3.75
N HIS A 138 -5.98 -13.10 -2.56
CA HIS A 138 -5.60 -14.09 -1.56
C HIS A 138 -6.56 -15.27 -1.64
N VAL A 139 -6.00 -16.45 -1.87
CA VAL A 139 -6.72 -17.72 -1.85
C VAL A 139 -6.45 -18.39 -0.51
N GLU A 140 -7.47 -18.56 0.30
CA GLU A 140 -7.34 -19.17 1.62
C GLU A 140 -6.79 -20.60 1.51
N GLY A 141 -5.83 -20.94 2.38
CA GLY A 141 -5.26 -22.28 2.45
C GLY A 141 -4.21 -22.61 1.39
N THR A 142 -3.86 -21.70 0.47
CA THR A 142 -2.85 -21.95 -0.56
C THR A 142 -2.08 -20.70 -0.99
N LYS A 143 -0.91 -20.90 -1.59
CA LYS A 143 -0.07 -19.85 -2.22
C LYS A 143 -0.01 -19.96 -3.75
N GLU A 144 -0.58 -21.01 -4.32
CA GLU A 144 -0.54 -21.28 -5.77
C GLU A 144 -1.46 -20.37 -6.60
N GLY A 145 -2.36 -19.64 -5.92
CA GLY A 145 -3.38 -18.84 -6.57
C GLY A 145 -4.48 -19.68 -7.24
N ASN A 146 -5.30 -19.02 -8.05
CA ASN A 146 -6.42 -19.61 -8.79
C ASN A 146 -6.76 -18.78 -10.05
N ALA A 147 -7.87 -19.10 -10.73
CA ALA A 147 -8.33 -18.35 -11.90
C ALA A 147 -8.55 -16.85 -11.62
N GLU A 148 -8.97 -16.48 -10.41
CA GLU A 148 -9.18 -15.09 -10.02
C GLU A 148 -7.84 -14.36 -9.83
N THR A 149 -6.82 -15.00 -9.25
CA THR A 149 -5.46 -14.43 -9.23
C THR A 149 -4.95 -14.15 -10.65
N LEU A 150 -5.16 -15.08 -11.59
CA LEU A 150 -4.74 -14.91 -12.97
C LEU A 150 -5.52 -13.78 -13.67
N ARG A 151 -6.84 -13.70 -13.47
CA ARG A 151 -7.67 -12.62 -14.02
C ARG A 151 -7.17 -11.24 -13.60
N GLN A 152 -6.82 -11.07 -12.32
CA GLN A 152 -6.29 -9.80 -11.81
C GLN A 152 -4.92 -9.47 -12.38
N MET A 153 -4.03 -10.45 -12.53
CA MET A 153 -2.72 -10.24 -13.16
C MET A 153 -2.83 -9.90 -14.65
N ILE A 154 -3.86 -10.38 -15.36
CA ILE A 154 -4.14 -9.99 -16.75
C ILE A 154 -4.49 -8.49 -16.83
N VAL A 155 -5.29 -7.97 -15.90
CA VAL A 155 -5.59 -6.53 -15.83
C VAL A 155 -4.30 -5.71 -15.67
N LEU A 156 -3.39 -6.18 -14.80
CA LEU A 156 -2.09 -5.52 -14.58
C LEU A 156 -1.17 -5.59 -15.81
N ARG A 157 -1.14 -6.73 -16.51
CA ARG A 157 -0.35 -6.94 -17.73
C ARG A 157 -0.81 -6.04 -18.88
N ASP A 158 -2.12 -5.86 -19.02
CA ASP A 158 -2.73 -5.12 -20.13
C ASP A 158 -2.85 -3.61 -19.83
N TYR A 159 -2.43 -3.18 -18.65
CA TYR A 159 -2.37 -1.78 -18.25
C TYR A 159 -1.27 -1.02 -19.00
N ASN A 160 -1.66 0.08 -19.66
CA ASN A 160 -0.77 0.99 -20.40
C ASN A 160 -0.82 2.41 -19.81
#